data_AF-A0A2D4VL04-F1
#
_entry.id   AF-A0A2D4VL04-F1
#
_cell.length_a   1.000
_cell.length_b   1.000
_cell.length_c   1.000
_cell.angle_alpha   90.00
_cell.angle_beta   90.00
_cell.angle_gamma   90.00
#
_symmetry.space_group_name_H-M   'P 1'
#
loop_
_entity.id
_entity.type
_entity.pdbx_description
1 polymer ?
#
loop_
_entity_poly.entity_id
_entity_poly.type
_entity_poly.pdbx_seq_one_letter_code
_entity_poly.pdbx_strand_id
1 'polypeptide(L)'
;MKSLRIPLAVTMLALPALGLTACANTEERQAQQRLEDRQNCKDLGFKEGTEEFGNCILKMREIRARKEMNDNPNFGFGLGVGIGL
;
A
#
# COMPACT_ATOMS: atom_id res chain seq x y z
N MET A 1 -10.18 31.09 23.71
CA MET A 1 -11.50 30.84 24.34
C MET A 1 -12.59 31.50 23.50
N LYS A 2 -13.21 30.77 22.57
CA LYS A 2 -14.48 31.19 21.97
C LYS A 2 -15.27 29.93 21.65
N SER A 3 -16.17 29.61 22.57
CA SER A 3 -17.06 28.47 22.59
C SER A 3 -17.97 28.51 21.37
N LEU A 4 -17.68 27.66 20.38
CA LEU A 4 -18.53 27.49 19.22
C LEU A 4 -19.69 26.57 19.62
N ARG A 5 -20.81 27.16 20.04
CA ARG A 5 -22.09 26.48 20.20
C ARG A 5 -22.61 26.12 18.81
N ILE A 6 -22.22 24.94 18.34
CA ILE A 6 -22.68 24.38 17.07
C ILE A 6 -24.15 23.94 17.29
N PRO A 7 -25.12 24.50 16.56
CA PRO A 7 -26.50 24.03 16.65
C PRO A 7 -26.54 22.58 16.18
N LEU A 8 -27.18 21.72 16.97
CA LEU A 8 -27.28 20.27 16.78
C LEU A 8 -27.91 19.85 15.42
N ALA A 9 -28.37 20.82 14.62
CA ALA A 9 -28.92 20.66 13.28
C ALA A 9 -27.87 20.69 12.15
N VAL A 10 -26.61 21.05 12.41
CA VAL A 10 -25.53 21.14 11.39
C VAL A 10 -24.61 19.91 11.40
N THR A 11 -24.92 18.87 12.17
CA THR A 11 -24.14 17.63 12.27
C THR A 11 -24.67 16.46 11.41
N MET A 12 -25.71 16.67 10.59
CA MET A 12 -26.37 15.60 9.83
C MET A 12 -26.23 15.69 8.30
N LEU A 13 -25.34 16.55 7.77
CA LEU A 13 -25.17 16.66 6.31
C LEU A 13 -23.73 16.96 5.86
N ALA A 14 -22.73 16.50 6.60
CA ALA A 14 -21.31 16.65 6.24
C ALA A 14 -20.47 15.39 6.43
N LEU A 15 -21.09 14.20 6.48
CA LEU A 15 -20.38 12.93 6.65
C LEU A 15 -20.05 12.09 5.39
N PRO A 16 -20.47 12.39 4.14
CA PRO A 16 -20.09 11.52 3.01
C PRO A 16 -18.80 11.95 2.29
N ALA A 17 -18.16 13.08 2.64
CA ALA A 17 -17.06 13.65 1.85
C ALA A 17 -15.64 13.16 2.22
N LEU A 18 -15.48 12.28 3.20
CA LEU A 18 -14.15 11.85 3.68
C LEU A 18 -13.64 10.53 3.08
N GLY A 19 -14.39 9.90 2.16
CA GLY A 19 -14.12 8.53 1.70
C GLY A 19 -13.26 8.36 0.44
N LEU A 20 -12.90 9.43 -0.27
CA LEU A 20 -12.32 9.33 -1.64
C LEU A 20 -10.80 9.60 -1.72
N THR A 21 -10.11 9.93 -0.63
CA THR A 21 -8.67 10.27 -0.66
C THR A 21 -7.74 9.03 -0.65
N ALA A 22 -8.29 7.82 -0.65
CA ALA A 22 -7.49 6.59 -0.54
C ALA A 22 -6.84 6.11 -1.85
N CYS A 23 -7.36 6.48 -3.02
CA CYS A 23 -6.80 6.04 -4.32
C CYS A 23 -5.68 6.94 -4.86
N ALA A 24 -5.61 8.21 -4.46
CA ALA A 24 -4.60 9.12 -4.99
C ALA A 24 -3.15 8.72 -4.62
N ASN A 25 -2.96 8.04 -3.49
CA ASN A 25 -1.62 7.72 -2.98
C ASN A 25 -1.01 6.42 -3.53
N THR A 26 -1.83 5.48 -4.03
CA THR A 26 -1.32 4.16 -4.46
C THR A 26 -0.66 4.24 -5.83
N GLU A 27 -1.24 4.98 -6.76
CA GLU A 27 -0.73 5.12 -8.13
C GLU A 27 0.62 5.83 -8.16
N GLU A 28 0.76 6.91 -7.37
CA GLU A 28 2.02 7.66 -7.26
C GLU A 28 3.15 6.80 -6.67
N ARG A 29 2.85 6.04 -5.60
CA ARG A 29 3.82 5.11 -5.00
C ARG A 29 4.22 4.00 -5.95
N GLN A 30 3.27 3.45 -6.72
CA GLN A 30 3.58 2.42 -7.71
C GLN A 30 4.48 2.97 -8.82
N ALA A 31 4.22 4.19 -9.29
CA ALA A 31 5.06 4.84 -10.30
C ALA A 31 6.48 5.08 -9.77
N GLN A 32 6.63 5.58 -8.53
CA GLN A 32 7.92 5.75 -7.87
C GLN A 32 8.68 4.43 -7.75
N GLN A 33 8.01 3.39 -7.25
CA GLN A 33 8.59 2.05 -7.11
C GLN A 33 9.09 1.47 -8.43
N ARG A 34 8.38 1.70 -9.55
CA ARG A 34 8.81 1.25 -10.88
C ARG A 34 10.10 1.94 -11.33
N LEU A 35 10.28 3.21 -10.98
CA LEU A 35 11.51 3.95 -11.27
C LEU A 35 12.67 3.45 -10.40
N GLU A 36 12.42 3.22 -9.11
CA GLU A 36 13.41 2.66 -8.18
C GLU A 36 13.87 1.27 -8.62
N ASP A 37 12.94 0.37 -8.97
CA ASP A 37 13.26 -0.97 -9.47
C ASP A 37 14.12 -0.89 -10.75
N ARG A 38 13.79 0.04 -11.65
CA ARG A 38 14.55 0.27 -12.89
C ARG A 38 15.98 0.76 -12.61
N GLN A 39 16.14 1.72 -11.70
CA GLN A 39 17.47 2.23 -11.33
C GLN A 39 18.30 1.16 -10.64
N ASN A 40 17.73 0.45 -9.67
CA ASN A 40 18.44 -0.63 -8.99
C ASN A 40 18.92 -1.71 -9.96
N CYS A 41 18.10 -2.09 -10.94
CA CYS A 41 18.54 -3.04 -11.97
C CYS A 41 19.64 -2.49 -12.88
N LYS A 42 19.66 -1.18 -13.18
CA LYS A 42 20.78 -0.54 -13.89
C LYS A 42 22.06 -0.53 -13.06
N ASP A 43 21.96 -0.21 -11.78
CA ASP A 43 23.09 -0.16 -10.85
C ASP A 43 23.72 -1.55 -10.66
N LEU A 44 22.90 -2.61 -10.71
CA LEU A 44 23.35 -4.00 -10.73
C LEU A 44 23.99 -4.43 -12.07
N GLY A 45 24.00 -3.56 -13.08
CA GLY A 45 24.62 -3.80 -14.39
C GLY A 45 23.72 -4.50 -15.42
N PHE A 46 22.42 -4.64 -15.15
CA PHE A 46 21.49 -5.21 -16.13
C PHE A 46 21.17 -4.20 -17.23
N LYS A 47 21.12 -4.68 -18.48
CA LYS A 47 20.85 -3.85 -19.67
C LYS A 47 19.36 -3.77 -19.95
N GLU A 48 18.83 -2.56 -20.11
CA GLU A 48 17.42 -2.35 -20.49
C GLU A 48 17.06 -3.09 -21.79
N GLY A 49 15.83 -3.62 -21.85
CA GLY A 49 15.34 -4.36 -23.03
C GLY A 49 15.81 -5.81 -23.13
N THR A 50 16.50 -6.33 -22.11
CA THR A 50 16.90 -7.75 -22.02
C THR A 50 15.97 -8.54 -21.10
N GLU A 51 15.93 -9.86 -21.28
CA GLU A 51 15.19 -10.77 -20.39
C GLU A 51 15.68 -10.67 -18.94
N GLU A 52 17.00 -10.61 -18.75
CA GLU A 52 17.64 -10.46 -17.44
C GLU A 52 17.20 -9.20 -16.70
N PHE A 53 17.00 -8.10 -17.43
CA PHE A 53 16.48 -6.86 -16.86
C PHE A 53 15.03 -7.00 -16.40
N GLY A 54 14.20 -7.69 -17.19
CA GLY A 54 12.84 -8.06 -16.81
C GLY A 54 12.82 -8.93 -15.56
N ASN A 55 13.70 -9.93 -15.49
CA ASN A 55 13.84 -10.83 -14.35
C ASN A 55 14.29 -10.08 -13.08
N CYS A 56 15.25 -9.16 -13.20
CA CYS A 56 15.67 -8.30 -12.09
C CYS A 56 14.50 -7.50 -11.52
N ILE A 57 13.70 -6.84 -12.36
CA ILE A 57 12.53 -6.07 -11.91
C ILE A 57 11.50 -6.98 -11.22
N LEU A 58 11.24 -8.17 -11.78
CA LEU A 58 10.31 -9.12 -11.17
C LEU A 58 10.79 -9.58 -9.79
N LYS A 59 12.09 -9.84 -9.66
CA LYS A 59 12.71 -10.21 -8.39
C LYS A 59 12.63 -9.09 -7.35
N MET A 60 12.81 -7.83 -7.76
CA MET A 60 12.62 -6.68 -6.87
C MET A 60 11.17 -6.57 -6.35
N ARG A 61 10.17 -6.85 -7.20
CA ARG A 61 8.76 -6.90 -6.78
C ARG A 61 8.50 -8.04 -5.81
N GLU A 62 9.08 -9.21 -6.05
CA GLU A 62 8.97 -10.36 -5.17
C GLU A 62 9.55 -10.06 -3.78
N ILE A 63 10.74 -9.46 -3.72
CA ILE A 63 11.38 -9.05 -2.45
C ILE A 63 10.48 -8.09 -1.68
N ARG A 64 9.85 -7.12 -2.37
CA ARG A 64 8.91 -6.19 -1.73
C ARG A 64 7.69 -6.91 -1.16
N ALA A 65 7.07 -7.81 -1.93
CA ALA A 65 5.93 -8.59 -1.46
C ALA A 65 6.30 -9.47 -0.25
N ARG A 66 7.49 -10.09 -0.27
CA ARG A 66 8.01 -10.88 0.86
C ARG A 66 8.28 -10.00 2.08
N LYS A 67 8.83 -8.80 1.88
CA LYS A 67 9.07 -7.83 2.95
C LYS A 67 7.76 -7.36 3.58
N GLU A 68 6.74 -7.05 2.79
CA GLU A 68 5.40 -6.69 3.30
C GLU A 68 4.76 -7.83 4.11
N MET A 69 4.95 -9.08 3.68
CA MET A 69 4.51 -10.25 4.46
C MET A 69 5.30 -10.44 5.77
N ASN A 70 6.61 -10.11 5.76
CA ASN A 70 7.48 -10.26 6.91
C ASN A 70 7.33 -9.12 7.94
N ASP A 71 7.13 -7.89 7.47
CA ASP A 71 6.93 -6.69 8.29
C ASP A 71 5.54 -6.67 8.96
N ASN A 72 4.64 -7.60 8.59
CA ASN A 72 3.40 -7.87 9.33
C ASN A 72 3.55 -9.14 10.21
N PRO A 73 4.06 -9.04 11.46
CA PRO A 73 4.08 -10.18 12.38
C PRO A 73 2.67 -10.62 12.83
N ASN A 74 1.61 -9.93 12.36
CA ASN A 74 0.22 -10.19 12.70
C ASN A 74 -0.56 -10.83 11.54
N PHE A 75 0.02 -11.83 10.86
CA PHE A 75 -0.79 -12.84 10.17
C PHE A 75 -1.24 -13.89 11.19
N GLY A 76 -2.02 -13.47 12.19
CA GLY A 76 -2.82 -14.39 12.96
C GLY A 76 -3.92 -14.92 12.07
N PHE A 77 -3.84 -16.18 11.62
CA PHE A 77 -5.02 -16.93 11.21
C PHE A 77 -5.89 -17.16 12.46
N GLY A 78 -6.56 -16.11 12.92
CA GLY A 78 -7.41 -16.06 14.11
C GLY A 78 -8.89 -16.17 13.74
N LEU A 79 -9.24 -17.12 12.88
CA LEU A 79 -10.60 -17.62 12.71
C LEU A 79 -10.54 -19.15 12.73
N GLY A 80 -10.29 -19.70 13.92
CA GLY A 80 -10.51 -21.11 14.22
C GLY A 80 -11.93 -21.28 14.75
N VAL A 81 -12.87 -21.58 13.87
CA VAL A 81 -14.24 -21.99 14.21
C VAL A 81 -14.19 -23.38 14.86
N GLY A 82 -14.91 -23.59 15.97
CA GLY A 82 -15.03 -24.90 16.63
C GLY A 82 -16.32 -25.03 17.45
N ILE A 83 -17.41 -25.41 16.78
CA ILE A 83 -18.56 -26.08 17.40
C ILE A 83 -18.10 -27.42 17.98
N GLY A 84 -18.33 -27.69 19.27
CA GLY A 84 -17.99 -28.97 19.89
C GLY A 84 -18.13 -28.99 21.42
N LEU A 85 -19.32 -29.46 21.87
CA LEU A 85 -19.84 -29.67 23.23
C LEU A 85 -20.49 -28.46 23.92
#